data_AF-A0A972Y2W9-F1
#
_entry.id   AF-A0A972Y2W9-F1
#
_cell.length_a   1.000
_cell.length_b   1.000
_cell.length_c   1.000
_cell.angle_alpha   90.00
_cell.angle_beta   90.00
_cell.angle_gamma   90.00
#
_symmetry.space_group_name_H-M   'P 1'
#
loop_
_entity.id
_entity.type
_entity.pdbx_description
1 polymer ?
#
loop_
_entity_poly.entity_id
_entity_poly.type
_entity_poly.pdbx_seq_one_letter_code
_entity_poly.pdbx_strand_id
1 'polypeptide(L)'
;MSRLPYKDFKKAQDYFDQAYSFALKKDSYHTENIDTQQARLYILQCLETNIPVEEFKYFELADDLLHSLSDDVYKFRQVIKYKDVYISKFTHMSKKQKVAFEHSCKKFISSVEKASRHGNITINDERTISKVVKSLDFIINDIKVKR
;
A
#
# COMPACT_ATOMS: atom_id res chain seq x y z
N MET A 1 8.46 -2.31 -19.20
CA MET A 1 7.23 -2.87 -18.59
C MET A 1 7.59 -3.41 -17.21
N SER A 2 6.90 -2.97 -16.15
CA SER A 2 7.14 -3.45 -14.78
C SER A 2 6.92 -4.97 -14.73
N ARG A 3 7.95 -5.76 -14.43
CA ARG A 3 7.85 -7.24 -14.39
C ARG A 3 7.06 -7.79 -13.19
N LEU A 4 6.30 -6.92 -12.51
CA LEU A 4 5.44 -7.26 -11.37
C LEU A 4 4.48 -8.43 -11.64
N PRO A 5 3.81 -8.54 -12.81
CA PRO A 5 2.93 -9.68 -13.09
C PRO A 5 3.67 -11.03 -13.14
N TYR A 6 4.97 -11.02 -13.43
CA TYR A 6 5.81 -12.20 -13.54
C TYR A 6 6.56 -12.53 -12.24
N LYS A 7 6.30 -11.77 -11.15
CA LYS A 7 6.98 -11.90 -9.84
C LYS A 7 8.51 -11.79 -9.91
N ASP A 8 9.05 -11.22 -10.99
CA ASP A 8 10.48 -10.89 -11.13
C ASP A 8 10.75 -9.56 -10.39
N PHE A 9 10.72 -9.64 -9.05
CA PHE A 9 10.78 -8.47 -8.17
C PHE A 9 12.12 -7.76 -8.22
N LYS A 10 13.22 -8.52 -8.36
CA LYS A 10 14.55 -7.94 -8.50
C LYS A 10 14.60 -7.02 -9.72
N LYS A 11 14.16 -7.50 -10.87
CA LYS A 11 14.19 -6.69 -12.08
C LYS A 11 13.13 -5.59 -12.10
N ALA A 12 12.01 -5.79 -11.41
CA ALA A 12 11.06 -4.70 -11.17
C ALA A 12 11.71 -3.57 -10.35
N GLN A 13 12.47 -3.91 -9.29
CA GLN A 13 13.24 -2.95 -8.52
C GLN A 13 14.29 -2.24 -9.38
N ASP A 14 15.08 -2.98 -10.16
CA ASP A 14 16.08 -2.38 -11.06
C ASP A 14 15.47 -1.34 -12.02
N TYR A 15 14.22 -1.56 -12.47
CA TYR A 15 13.49 -0.60 -13.30
C TYR A 15 13.02 0.62 -12.54
N PHE A 16 12.58 0.48 -11.29
CA PHE A 16 12.24 1.63 -10.47
C PHE A 16 13.47 2.45 -10.07
N ASP A 17 14.58 1.79 -9.73
CA ASP A 17 15.85 2.46 -9.41
C ASP A 17 16.33 3.30 -10.61
N GLN A 18 16.23 2.75 -11.83
CA GLN A 18 16.48 3.50 -13.05
C GLN A 18 15.52 4.67 -13.21
N ALA A 19 14.22 4.47 -13.00
CA ALA A 19 13.22 5.53 -13.10
C ALA A 19 13.50 6.68 -12.11
N TYR A 20 13.84 6.37 -10.85
CA TYR A 20 14.26 7.36 -9.87
C TYR A 20 15.54 8.08 -10.30
N SER A 21 16.55 7.36 -10.82
CA SER A 21 17.78 7.97 -11.32
C SER A 21 17.55 8.96 -12.46
N PHE A 22 16.54 8.70 -13.31
CA PHE A 22 16.15 9.63 -14.38
C PHE A 22 15.33 10.80 -13.84
N ALA A 23 14.46 10.57 -12.85
CA ALA A 23 13.68 11.62 -12.20
C ALA A 23 14.60 12.65 -11.50
N LEU A 24 15.63 12.18 -10.78
CA LEU A 24 16.60 13.04 -10.10
C LEU A 24 17.38 13.98 -11.03
N LYS A 25 17.49 13.63 -12.32
CA LYS A 25 18.19 14.43 -13.33
C LYS A 25 17.31 15.51 -13.96
N LYS A 26 16.02 15.56 -13.61
CA LYS A 26 15.04 16.52 -14.14
C LYS A 26 14.60 17.44 -13.02
N ASP A 27 14.74 18.74 -13.24
CA ASP A 27 14.21 19.73 -12.30
C ASP A 27 12.69 19.60 -12.18
N SER A 28 12.21 19.64 -10.94
CA SER A 28 10.78 19.62 -10.58
C SER A 28 10.00 18.41 -11.10
N TYR A 29 10.64 17.25 -11.25
CA TYR A 29 9.95 16.03 -11.68
C TYR A 29 9.16 15.37 -10.54
N HIS A 30 7.87 15.12 -10.76
CA HIS A 30 7.00 14.45 -9.79
C HIS A 30 7.15 12.92 -9.86
N THR A 31 7.51 12.29 -8.73
CA THR A 31 7.73 10.83 -8.62
C THR A 31 6.51 10.05 -8.19
N GLU A 32 5.37 10.69 -7.91
CA GLU A 32 4.19 10.06 -7.28
C GLU A 32 3.73 8.76 -7.97
N ASN A 33 3.79 8.72 -9.30
CA ASN A 33 3.48 7.52 -10.07
C ASN A 33 4.49 6.40 -9.88
N ILE A 34 5.78 6.73 -9.79
CA ILE A 34 6.87 5.77 -9.50
C ILE A 34 6.68 5.24 -8.08
N ASP A 35 6.46 6.14 -7.12
CA ASP A 35 6.25 5.82 -5.71
C ASP A 35 5.03 4.92 -5.49
N THR A 36 3.92 5.16 -6.21
CA THR A 36 2.73 4.30 -6.16
C THR A 36 3.03 2.88 -6.65
N GLN A 37 3.82 2.74 -7.72
CA GLN A 37 4.21 1.42 -8.22
C GLN A 37 5.30 0.75 -7.35
N GLN A 38 6.18 1.54 -6.74
CA GLN A 38 7.18 1.07 -5.78
C GLN A 38 6.51 0.53 -4.51
N ALA A 39 5.51 1.23 -3.97
CA ALA A 39 4.70 0.72 -2.87
C ALA A 39 3.99 -0.59 -3.24
N ARG A 40 3.43 -0.66 -4.46
CA ARG A 40 2.83 -1.91 -4.96
C ARG A 40 3.83 -3.06 -5.04
N LEU A 41 5.07 -2.81 -5.48
CA LEU A 41 6.14 -3.81 -5.49
C LEU A 41 6.41 -4.33 -4.08
N TYR A 42 6.59 -3.43 -3.12
CA TYR A 42 6.83 -3.81 -1.73
C TYR A 42 5.67 -4.62 -1.13
N ILE A 43 4.40 -4.29 -1.41
CA ILE A 43 3.27 -5.12 -0.97
C ILE A 43 3.36 -6.53 -1.57
N LEU A 44 3.72 -6.65 -2.85
CA LEU A 44 3.85 -7.97 -3.48
C LEU A 44 5.03 -8.76 -2.90
N GLN A 45 6.16 -8.11 -2.59
CA GLN A 45 7.28 -8.76 -1.91
C GLN A 45 6.91 -9.20 -0.49
N CYS A 46 6.16 -8.39 0.24
CA CYS A 46 5.59 -8.74 1.54
C CYS A 46 4.75 -10.02 1.47
N LEU A 47 3.89 -10.14 0.45
CA LEU A 47 3.02 -11.31 0.28
C LEU A 47 3.78 -12.58 -0.11
N GLU A 48 4.85 -12.46 -0.90
CA GLU A 48 5.58 -13.61 -1.46
C GLU A 48 6.76 -14.08 -0.60
N THR A 49 7.37 -13.19 0.19
CA THR A 49 8.45 -13.59 1.11
C THR A 49 7.88 -14.41 2.27
N ASN A 50 8.65 -15.39 2.76
CA ASN A 50 8.30 -16.22 3.92
C ASN A 50 9.26 -15.99 5.09
N ILE A 51 10.08 -14.92 5.01
CA ILE A 51 11.04 -14.55 6.04
C ILE A 51 10.37 -13.49 6.93
N PRO A 52 9.95 -13.79 8.17
CA PRO A 52 9.10 -12.89 8.97
C PRO A 52 9.67 -11.47 9.16
N VAL A 53 11.00 -11.36 9.27
CA VAL A 53 11.69 -10.07 9.41
C VAL A 53 11.55 -9.22 8.14
N GLU A 54 11.61 -9.86 6.97
CA GLU A 54 11.47 -9.17 5.68
C GLU A 54 10.02 -8.88 5.33
N GLU A 55 9.09 -9.80 5.67
CA GLU A 55 7.65 -9.66 5.42
C GLU A 55 7.13 -8.31 5.93
N PHE A 56 7.40 -8.01 7.20
CA PHE A 56 6.93 -6.75 7.78
C PHE A 56 7.72 -5.55 7.30
N LYS A 57 9.03 -5.68 7.05
CA LYS A 57 9.85 -4.59 6.50
C LYS A 57 9.31 -4.13 5.15
N TYR A 58 8.95 -5.04 4.25
CA TYR A 58 8.35 -4.67 2.97
C TYR A 58 6.97 -4.03 3.15
N PHE A 59 6.17 -4.48 4.13
CA PHE A 59 4.92 -3.82 4.46
C PHE A 59 5.15 -2.37 4.93
N GLU A 60 6.09 -2.12 5.85
CA GLU A 60 6.42 -0.77 6.33
C GLU A 60 6.87 0.14 5.19
N LEU A 61 7.77 -0.34 4.32
CA LEU A 61 8.22 0.43 3.15
C LEU A 61 7.07 0.79 2.21
N ALA A 62 6.10 -0.10 2.03
CA ALA A 62 4.91 0.19 1.23
C ALA A 62 3.99 1.20 1.93
N ASP A 63 3.77 1.03 3.24
CA ASP A 63 2.90 1.87 4.06
C ASP A 63 3.41 3.31 4.10
N ASP A 64 4.70 3.50 4.35
CA ASP A 64 5.34 4.82 4.41
C ASP A 64 5.24 5.55 3.07
N LEU A 65 5.53 4.87 1.95
CA LEU A 65 5.37 5.46 0.62
C LEU A 65 3.92 5.85 0.36
N LEU A 66 2.95 4.98 0.65
CA LEU A 66 1.54 5.30 0.43
C LEU A 66 1.10 6.48 1.29
N HIS A 67 1.50 6.57 2.55
CA HIS A 67 1.15 7.73 3.40
C HIS A 67 1.79 9.04 2.94
N SER A 68 2.95 9.00 2.27
CA SER A 68 3.59 10.18 1.69
C SER A 68 2.91 10.71 0.42
N LEU A 69 2.11 9.87 -0.26
CA LEU A 69 1.46 10.21 -1.52
C LEU A 69 0.18 11.02 -1.34
N SER A 70 -0.15 11.79 -2.38
CA SER A 70 -1.43 12.48 -2.50
C SER A 70 -2.61 11.49 -2.42
N ASP A 71 -3.71 11.93 -1.80
CA ASP A 71 -4.89 11.09 -1.61
C ASP A 71 -5.70 10.99 -2.91
N ASP A 72 -5.39 9.96 -3.70
CA ASP A 72 -6.06 9.64 -4.97
C ASP A 72 -6.52 8.18 -5.07
N VAL A 73 -7.27 7.85 -6.13
CA VAL A 73 -7.76 6.49 -6.37
C VAL A 73 -6.63 5.48 -6.61
N TYR A 74 -5.47 5.89 -7.11
CA TYR A 74 -4.38 4.99 -7.47
C TYR A 74 -3.62 4.50 -6.23
N LYS A 75 -3.37 5.39 -5.27
CA LYS A 75 -2.92 5.10 -3.91
C LYS A 75 -3.90 4.17 -3.22
N PHE A 76 -5.18 4.55 -3.14
CA PHE A 76 -6.19 3.74 -2.44
C PHE A 76 -6.38 2.36 -3.07
N ARG A 77 -6.24 2.23 -4.39
CA ARG A 77 -6.26 0.92 -5.07
C ARG A 77 -5.18 -0.03 -4.55
N GLN A 78 -3.99 0.47 -4.19
CA GLN A 78 -2.94 -0.38 -3.62
C GLN A 78 -3.32 -0.87 -2.22
N VAL A 79 -3.99 -0.02 -1.44
CA VAL A 79 -4.45 -0.33 -0.07
C VAL A 79 -5.44 -1.51 -0.03
N ILE A 80 -6.16 -1.82 -1.12
CA ILE A 80 -7.01 -3.04 -1.20
C ILE A 80 -6.23 -4.29 -0.79
N LYS A 81 -4.96 -4.37 -1.16
CA LYS A 81 -4.08 -5.52 -0.88
C LYS A 81 -3.74 -5.68 0.60
N TYR A 82 -4.04 -4.70 1.44
CA TYR A 82 -3.83 -4.83 2.89
C TYR A 82 -4.67 -5.96 3.46
N LYS A 83 -5.84 -6.26 2.85
CA LYS A 83 -6.62 -7.43 3.23
C LYS A 83 -5.87 -8.73 2.99
N ASP A 84 -5.15 -8.84 1.87
CA ASP A 84 -4.34 -10.03 1.55
C ASP A 84 -3.17 -10.15 2.55
N VAL A 85 -2.51 -9.02 2.86
CA VAL A 85 -1.43 -8.97 3.88
C VAL A 85 -1.97 -9.36 5.25
N TYR A 86 -3.16 -8.87 5.62
CA TYR A 86 -3.80 -9.20 6.87
C TYR A 86 -4.07 -10.71 6.99
N ILE A 87 -4.71 -11.30 5.99
CA ILE A 87 -5.07 -12.72 6.01
C ILE A 87 -3.82 -13.61 6.04
N SER A 88 -2.79 -13.27 5.28
CA SER A 88 -1.61 -14.13 5.09
C SER A 88 -0.50 -13.92 6.11
N LYS A 89 -0.26 -12.67 6.55
CA LYS A 89 0.94 -12.30 7.32
C LYS A 89 0.66 -11.79 8.73
N PHE A 90 -0.57 -11.36 9.05
CA PHE A 90 -0.86 -10.71 10.33
C PHE A 90 -0.59 -11.62 11.55
N THR A 91 -0.77 -12.94 11.41
CA THR A 91 -0.50 -13.90 12.49
C THR A 91 0.98 -13.91 12.90
N HIS A 92 1.89 -13.71 11.95
CA HIS A 92 3.34 -13.68 12.17
C HIS A 92 3.84 -12.36 12.78
N MET A 93 3.03 -11.30 12.71
CA MET A 93 3.40 -10.00 13.25
C MET A 93 3.47 -10.01 14.78
N SER A 94 4.50 -9.36 15.32
CA SER A 94 4.60 -9.06 16.75
C SER A 94 3.48 -8.13 17.22
N LYS A 95 3.26 -8.04 18.53
CA LYS A 95 2.22 -7.16 19.11
C LYS A 95 2.38 -5.70 18.64
N LYS A 96 3.60 -5.17 18.61
CA LYS A 96 3.89 -3.81 18.14
C LYS A 96 3.52 -3.63 16.66
N GLN A 97 3.89 -4.61 15.83
CA GLN A 97 3.63 -4.60 14.39
C GLN A 97 2.13 -4.70 14.08
N LYS A 98 1.37 -5.53 14.82
CA LYS A 98 -0.09 -5.62 14.72
C LYS A 98 -0.77 -4.29 15.03
N VAL A 99 -0.31 -3.61 16.08
CA VAL A 99 -0.81 -2.29 16.46
C VAL A 99 -0.50 -1.25 15.36
N ALA A 100 0.73 -1.24 14.83
CA ALA A 100 1.10 -0.35 13.73
C ALA A 100 0.24 -0.58 12.47
N PHE A 101 0.06 -1.84 12.07
CA PHE A 101 -0.79 -2.24 10.96
C PHE A 101 -2.24 -1.74 11.13
N GLU A 102 -2.84 -1.97 12.30
CA GLU A 102 -4.19 -1.50 12.60
C GLU A 102 -4.30 0.03 12.55
N HIS A 103 -3.33 0.75 13.10
CA HIS A 103 -3.29 2.20 13.03
C HIS A 103 -3.20 2.70 11.59
N SER A 104 -2.38 2.05 10.75
CA SER A 104 -2.32 2.38 9.33
C SER A 104 -3.69 2.17 8.65
N CYS A 105 -4.36 1.03 8.86
CA CYS A 105 -5.70 0.80 8.31
C CYS A 105 -6.70 1.90 8.70
N LYS A 106 -6.70 2.32 9.97
CA LYS A 106 -7.56 3.42 10.44
C LYS A 106 -7.22 4.76 9.77
N LYS A 107 -5.92 5.07 9.62
CA LYS A 107 -5.47 6.28 8.92
C LYS A 107 -5.95 6.29 7.47
N PHE A 108 -5.90 5.15 6.76
CA PHE A 108 -6.39 5.08 5.39
C PHE A 108 -7.91 5.26 5.28
N ILE A 109 -8.71 4.73 6.22
CA ILE A 109 -10.14 5.03 6.26
C ILE A 109 -10.38 6.53 6.37
N SER A 110 -9.73 7.19 7.34
CA SER A 110 -9.86 8.64 7.50
C SER A 110 -9.36 9.43 6.29
N SER A 111 -8.33 8.94 5.59
CA SER A 111 -7.79 9.58 4.38
C SER A 111 -8.76 9.46 3.20
N VAL A 112 -9.37 8.28 3.02
CA VAL A 112 -10.45 8.07 2.04
C VAL A 112 -11.63 8.99 2.31
N GLU A 113 -12.10 9.07 3.55
CA GLU A 113 -13.22 9.95 3.92
C GLU A 113 -12.91 11.43 3.64
N LYS A 114 -11.69 11.88 3.95
CA LYS A 114 -11.24 13.24 3.63
C LYS A 114 -11.19 13.44 2.12
N ALA A 115 -10.59 12.54 1.36
CA ALA A 115 -10.48 12.65 -0.09
C ALA A 115 -11.85 12.71 -0.78
N SER A 116 -12.84 11.95 -0.29
CA SER A 116 -14.22 12.00 -0.77
C SER A 116 -14.87 13.36 -0.50
N ARG A 117 -14.63 13.97 0.67
CA ARG A 117 -15.18 15.30 1.02
C ARG A 117 -14.57 16.44 0.22
N HIS A 118 -13.28 16.34 -0.14
CA HIS A 118 -12.57 17.39 -0.88
C HIS A 118 -12.73 17.27 -2.42
N GLY A 119 -13.42 16.24 -2.90
CA GLY A 119 -13.64 16.03 -4.34
C GLY A 119 -12.45 15.42 -5.10
N ASN A 120 -11.45 14.89 -4.38
CA ASN A 120 -10.30 14.19 -4.97
C ASN A 120 -10.67 12.79 -5.52
N ILE A 121 -11.85 12.30 -5.15
CA ILE A 121 -12.42 11.03 -5.60
C ILE A 121 -13.64 11.35 -6.46
N THR A 122 -13.65 10.85 -7.69
CA THR A 122 -14.75 11.05 -8.62
C THR A 122 -15.81 9.95 -8.49
N ILE A 123 -16.98 10.14 -9.11
CA ILE A 123 -18.04 9.11 -9.18
C ILE A 123 -17.51 7.81 -9.81
N ASN A 124 -16.60 7.91 -10.79
CA ASN A 124 -16.01 6.74 -11.44
C ASN A 124 -15.14 5.89 -10.49
N ASP A 125 -14.64 6.51 -9.41
CA ASP A 125 -13.76 5.87 -8.44
C ASP A 125 -14.54 5.16 -7.32
N GLU A 126 -15.83 5.45 -7.18
CA GLU A 126 -16.70 4.98 -6.09
C GLU A 126 -16.64 3.46 -5.90
N ARG A 127 -16.64 2.70 -7.00
CA ARG A 127 -16.53 1.24 -6.95
C ARG A 127 -15.21 0.77 -6.34
N THR A 128 -14.11 1.44 -6.66
CA THR A 128 -12.79 1.10 -6.12
C THR A 128 -12.74 1.48 -4.64
N ILE A 129 -13.19 2.68 -4.31
CA ILE A 129 -13.18 3.21 -2.94
C ILE A 129 -14.07 2.38 -2.02
N SER A 130 -15.27 2.00 -2.46
CA SER A 130 -16.15 1.10 -1.71
C SER A 130 -15.47 -0.23 -1.39
N LYS A 131 -14.70 -0.80 -2.32
CA LYS A 131 -13.92 -2.02 -2.07
C LYS A 131 -12.78 -1.79 -1.06
N VAL A 132 -12.11 -0.65 -1.12
CA VAL A 132 -11.06 -0.28 -0.16
C VAL A 132 -11.64 -0.20 1.24
N VAL A 133 -12.71 0.60 1.42
CA VAL A 133 -13.37 0.79 2.72
C VAL A 133 -13.86 -0.54 3.28
N LYS A 134 -14.59 -1.35 2.50
CA LYS A 134 -15.04 -2.68 2.92
C LYS A 134 -13.89 -3.60 3.35
N SER A 135 -12.74 -3.49 2.68
CA SER A 135 -11.55 -4.30 3.00
C SER A 135 -10.92 -3.85 4.31
N LEU A 136 -10.80 -2.54 4.53
CA LEU A 136 -10.25 -1.96 5.77
C LEU A 136 -11.19 -2.19 6.97
N ASP A 137 -12.50 -2.04 6.80
CA ASP A 137 -13.50 -2.30 7.84
C ASP A 137 -13.49 -3.76 8.26
N PHE A 138 -13.39 -4.68 7.30
CA PHE A 138 -13.24 -6.12 7.59
C PHE A 138 -12.04 -6.37 8.51
N ILE A 139 -10.87 -5.82 8.17
CA ILE A 139 -9.65 -5.96 8.97
C ILE A 139 -9.87 -5.42 10.38
N ILE A 140 -10.33 -4.16 10.50
CA ILE A 140 -10.45 -3.49 11.79
C ILE A 140 -11.46 -4.19 12.70
N ASN A 141 -12.59 -4.64 12.14
CA ASN A 141 -13.60 -5.35 12.91
C ASN A 141 -13.11 -6.73 13.34
N ASP A 142 -12.41 -7.47 12.47
CA ASP A 142 -11.84 -8.78 12.84
C ASP A 142 -10.76 -8.65 13.91
N ILE A 143 -9.91 -7.62 13.85
CA ILE A 143 -8.92 -7.32 14.90
C ILE A 143 -9.62 -6.99 16.23
N LYS A 144 -10.71 -6.21 16.22
CA LYS A 144 -11.47 -5.86 17.43
C LYS A 144 -12.11 -7.08 18.09
N VAL A 145 -12.64 -8.02 17.30
CA VAL A 145 -13.28 -9.24 17.84
C VAL A 145 -12.23 -10.20 18.44
N LYS A 146 -11.00 -10.20 17.91
CA LYS A 146 -9.91 -11.08 18.36
C LYS A 146 -9.06 -10.49 19.50
N ARG A 147 -9.34 -9.26 19.94
CA ARG A 147 -8.69 -8.59 21.08
C ARG A 147 -9.37 -8.99 22.38
#